data_AF-A0A386RDX0-F1
#
_entry.id   AF-A0A386RDX0-F1
#
_cell.length_a   1.000
_cell.length_b   1.000
_cell.length_c   1.000
_cell.angle_alpha   90.00
_cell.angle_beta   90.00
_cell.angle_gamma   90.00
#
_symmetry.space_group_name_H-M   'P 1'
#
loop_
_entity.id
_entity.type
_entity.pdbx_description
1 polymer ?
#
loop_
_entity_poly.entity_id
_entity_poly.type
_entity_poly.pdbx_seq_one_letter_code
_entity_poly.pdbx_strand_id
1 'polypeptide(L)'
;MRVAKKVKKEYSVKDDKFPLNGEYAKLLIKSHGLTYAKVSEPAGVSENAVGSWVNNRSLAPREKVLKAFKQMNVTEDDLHTLVLEHPSEEVRQRLQKNLDQAREAYERSQAGESNKQTDVDFDKLADQIVKLTESINRVEQNQKEIMSFLNQSAHDRDKQQLYLVQELKEIKKAQREKNEIIRGFQG
;
A
#
# COMPACT_ATOMS: atom_id res chain seq x y z
N MET A 1 -13.09 -43.65 11.67
CA MET A 1 -11.85 -42.99 11.19
C MET A 1 -11.93 -42.78 9.67
N ARG A 2 -11.96 -41.53 9.20
CA ARG A 2 -11.48 -41.08 7.85
C ARG A 2 -11.64 -39.55 7.75
N VAL A 3 -11.18 -38.83 8.78
CA VAL A 3 -11.25 -37.36 8.87
C VAL A 3 -9.98 -36.69 8.29
N ALA A 4 -8.99 -37.45 7.82
CA ALA A 4 -7.67 -36.93 7.44
C ALA A 4 -7.40 -36.80 5.92
N LYS A 5 -8.44 -36.74 5.07
CA LYS A 5 -8.27 -36.53 3.61
C LYS A 5 -8.74 -35.17 3.08
N LYS A 6 -9.06 -34.21 3.97
CA LYS A 6 -9.50 -32.85 3.65
C LYS A 6 -8.48 -31.78 4.06
N VAL A 7 -7.21 -31.91 3.68
CA VAL A 7 -6.20 -30.83 3.85
C VAL A 7 -5.17 -30.80 2.70
N LYS A 8 -5.59 -31.06 1.46
CA LYS A 8 -4.77 -30.83 0.25
C LYS A 8 -5.62 -30.32 -0.90
N LYS A 9 -6.30 -29.20 -0.65
CA LYS A 9 -6.85 -28.31 -1.68
C LYS A 9 -6.15 -26.95 -1.58
N GLU A 10 -4.85 -26.96 -1.30
CA GLU A 10 -3.97 -25.94 -1.89
C GLU A 10 -4.12 -26.11 -3.40
N TYR A 11 -4.33 -25.00 -4.12
CA TYR A 11 -4.49 -24.89 -5.57
C TYR A 11 -4.14 -26.16 -6.32
N SER A 12 -5.19 -26.87 -6.75
CA SER A 12 -5.07 -28.08 -7.56
C SER A 12 -4.12 -27.81 -8.71
N VAL A 13 -3.21 -28.75 -8.96
CA VAL A 13 -2.22 -28.89 -10.05
C VAL A 13 -2.79 -28.68 -11.48
N LYS A 14 -4.06 -28.27 -11.61
CA LYS A 14 -4.83 -28.10 -12.84
C LYS A 14 -5.34 -26.67 -13.09
N ASP A 15 -5.22 -25.73 -12.15
CA ASP A 15 -5.59 -24.33 -12.43
C ASP A 15 -4.44 -23.64 -13.18
N ASP A 16 -4.49 -23.75 -14.51
CA ASP A 16 -3.51 -23.12 -15.41
C ASP A 16 -3.52 -21.59 -15.32
N LYS A 17 -4.53 -20.99 -14.66
CA LYS A 17 -4.68 -19.55 -14.47
C LYS A 17 -5.17 -19.24 -13.06
N PHE A 18 -4.65 -18.17 -12.47
CA PHE A 18 -5.00 -17.75 -11.11
C PHE A 18 -5.04 -16.23 -10.97
N PRO A 19 -5.75 -15.69 -9.95
CA PRO A 19 -5.64 -14.28 -9.59
C PRO A 19 -4.27 -14.03 -8.94
N LEU A 20 -3.54 -13.05 -9.46
CA LEU A 20 -2.23 -12.68 -8.94
C LEU A 20 -2.39 -11.77 -7.71
N ASN A 21 -1.54 -11.94 -6.70
CA ASN A 21 -1.40 -10.97 -5.63
C ASN A 21 -0.72 -9.72 -6.19
N GLY A 22 -1.56 -8.81 -6.70
CA GLY A 22 -1.15 -7.60 -7.38
C GLY A 22 -0.20 -6.71 -6.60
N GLU A 23 -0.45 -6.53 -5.30
CA GLU A 23 0.38 -5.69 -4.44
C GLU A 23 1.77 -6.32 -4.22
N TYR A 24 1.82 -7.62 -3.96
CA TYR A 24 3.08 -8.34 -3.83
C TYR A 24 3.87 -8.35 -5.15
N ALA A 25 3.18 -8.57 -6.28
CA ALA A 25 3.79 -8.52 -7.60
C ALA A 25 4.36 -7.14 -7.94
N LYS A 26 3.63 -6.04 -7.63
CA LYS A 26 4.15 -4.67 -7.79
C LYS A 26 5.42 -4.45 -6.95
N LEU A 27 5.41 -4.92 -5.71
CA LEU A 27 6.53 -4.78 -4.80
C LEU A 27 7.77 -5.50 -5.32
N LEU A 28 7.63 -6.75 -5.78
CA LEU A 28 8.71 -7.54 -6.37
C LEU A 28 9.31 -6.87 -7.60
N ILE A 29 8.46 -6.40 -8.51
CA ILE A 29 8.89 -5.73 -9.74
C ILE A 29 9.67 -4.45 -9.41
N LYS A 30 9.15 -3.66 -8.46
CA LYS A 30 9.80 -2.43 -8.01
C LYS A 30 11.11 -2.68 -7.27
N SER A 31 11.17 -3.69 -6.39
CA SER A 31 12.39 -3.98 -5.61
C SER A 31 13.55 -4.47 -6.47
N HIS A 32 13.26 -5.08 -7.61
CA HIS A 32 14.26 -5.50 -8.59
C HIS A 32 14.55 -4.43 -9.67
N GLY A 33 13.96 -3.24 -9.55
CA GLY A 33 14.16 -2.14 -10.51
C GLY A 33 13.65 -2.45 -11.92
N LEU A 34 12.68 -3.35 -12.06
CA LEU A 34 12.14 -3.78 -13.34
C LEU A 34 10.89 -2.99 -13.72
N THR A 35 10.63 -2.90 -15.02
CA THR A 35 9.37 -2.39 -15.57
C THR A 35 8.48 -3.55 -16.01
N TYR A 36 7.17 -3.30 -16.19
CA TYR A 36 6.28 -4.33 -16.73
C TYR A 36 6.70 -4.82 -18.13
N ALA A 37 7.28 -3.94 -18.95
CA ALA A 37 7.89 -4.33 -20.22
C ALA A 37 9.00 -5.38 -20.02
N LYS A 38 9.96 -5.13 -19.12
CA LYS A 38 11.04 -6.07 -18.81
C LYS A 38 10.55 -7.36 -18.16
N VAL A 39 9.49 -7.29 -17.37
CA VAL A 39 8.82 -8.47 -16.79
C VAL A 39 8.13 -9.31 -17.86
N SER A 40 7.60 -8.69 -18.91
CA SER A 40 6.85 -9.36 -19.97
C SER A 40 7.74 -10.08 -21.00
N GLU A 41 8.97 -9.60 -21.22
CA GLU A 41 9.91 -10.13 -22.23
C GLU A 41 10.15 -11.65 -22.10
N PRO A 42 10.52 -12.22 -20.94
CA PRO A 42 10.83 -13.65 -20.83
C PRO A 42 9.61 -14.56 -21.00
N ALA A 43 8.41 -14.05 -20.74
CA ALA A 43 7.16 -14.78 -20.92
C ALA A 43 6.62 -14.69 -22.35
N GLY A 44 7.18 -13.83 -23.20
CA GLY A 44 6.68 -13.57 -24.55
C GLY A 44 5.24 -13.05 -24.52
N VAL A 45 4.93 -12.16 -23.58
CA VAL A 45 3.62 -11.50 -23.44
C VAL A 45 3.81 -9.99 -23.54
N SER A 46 2.72 -9.24 -23.70
CA SER A 46 2.79 -7.79 -23.70
C SER A 46 2.90 -7.23 -22.29
N GLU A 47 3.45 -6.02 -22.18
CA GLU A 47 3.45 -5.24 -20.95
C GLU A 47 2.04 -5.09 -20.36
N ASN A 48 1.04 -4.84 -21.22
CA ASN A 48 -0.36 -4.70 -20.82
C ASN A 48 -0.93 -5.99 -20.23
N ALA A 49 -0.47 -7.17 -20.67
CA ALA A 49 -0.89 -8.44 -20.09
C ALA A 49 -0.39 -8.56 -18.64
N VAL A 50 0.90 -8.26 -18.40
CA VAL A 50 1.47 -8.22 -17.04
C VAL A 50 0.74 -7.19 -16.18
N GLY A 51 0.51 -5.98 -16.70
CA GLY A 51 -0.28 -4.96 -16.01
C GLY A 51 -1.70 -5.40 -15.68
N SER A 52 -2.34 -6.17 -16.56
CA SER A 52 -3.69 -6.71 -16.33
C SER A 52 -3.70 -7.80 -15.25
N TRP A 53 -2.67 -8.64 -15.19
CA TRP A 53 -2.50 -9.62 -14.11
C TRP A 53 -2.27 -8.95 -12.76
N VAL A 54 -1.31 -8.02 -12.72
CA VAL A 54 -0.92 -7.29 -11.52
C VAL A 54 -2.05 -6.42 -10.97
N ASN A 55 -2.94 -5.92 -11.82
CA ASN A 55 -4.11 -5.14 -11.39
C ASN A 55 -5.39 -5.98 -11.26
N ASN A 56 -5.30 -7.32 -11.28
CA ASN A 56 -6.44 -8.23 -11.15
C ASN A 56 -7.57 -7.99 -12.16
N ARG A 57 -7.24 -7.47 -13.35
CA ARG A 57 -8.19 -7.31 -14.47
C ARG A 57 -8.36 -8.59 -15.28
N SER A 58 -7.40 -9.52 -15.16
CA SER A 58 -7.44 -10.83 -15.82
C SER A 58 -6.65 -11.87 -15.03
N LEU A 59 -7.03 -13.14 -15.16
CA LEU A 59 -6.30 -14.25 -14.56
C LEU A 59 -4.95 -14.48 -15.26
N ALA A 60 -3.91 -14.71 -14.47
CA ALA A 60 -2.55 -14.87 -14.93
C ALA A 60 -2.25 -16.35 -15.22
N PRO A 61 -1.78 -16.72 -16.43
CA PRO A 61 -1.39 -18.09 -16.71
C PRO A 61 -0.14 -18.49 -15.95
N ARG A 62 -0.18 -19.63 -15.26
CA ARG A 62 0.89 -20.12 -14.39
C ARG A 62 2.26 -20.14 -15.03
N GLU A 63 2.35 -20.78 -16.20
CA GLU A 63 3.60 -20.89 -16.95
C GLU A 63 4.16 -19.52 -17.34
N LYS A 64 3.28 -18.59 -17.72
CA LYS A 64 3.67 -17.24 -18.12
C LYS A 64 4.14 -16.41 -16.92
N VAL A 65 3.50 -16.56 -15.76
CA VAL A 65 3.94 -15.92 -14.52
C VAL A 65 5.31 -16.43 -14.11
N LEU A 66 5.53 -17.75 -14.07
CA LEU A 66 6.83 -18.33 -13.72
C LEU A 66 7.93 -17.84 -14.66
N LYS A 67 7.66 -17.75 -15.97
CA LYS A 67 8.61 -17.20 -16.94
C LYS A 67 8.87 -15.72 -16.71
N ALA A 68 7.83 -14.90 -16.54
CA ALA A 68 7.93 -13.46 -16.36
C ALA A 68 8.69 -13.08 -15.08
N PHE A 69 8.44 -13.83 -14.00
CA PHE A 69 8.99 -13.54 -12.67
C PHE A 69 10.28 -14.32 -12.35
N LYS A 70 10.75 -15.22 -13.25
CA LYS A 70 12.00 -15.96 -13.08
C LYS A 70 13.21 -15.08 -12.80
N GLN A 71 13.28 -13.91 -13.44
CA GLN A 71 14.36 -12.93 -13.25
C GLN A 71 14.35 -12.26 -11.86
N MET A 72 13.29 -12.44 -11.08
CA MET A 72 13.16 -12.02 -9.68
C MET A 72 13.30 -13.23 -8.73
N ASN A 73 13.90 -14.32 -9.20
CA ASN A 73 14.07 -15.59 -8.48
C ASN A 73 12.78 -16.22 -7.96
N VAL A 74 11.63 -15.89 -8.54
CA VAL A 74 10.36 -16.55 -8.21
C VAL A 74 10.37 -17.95 -8.78
N THR A 75 10.28 -18.94 -7.90
CA THR A 75 10.19 -20.35 -8.26
C THR A 75 8.75 -20.87 -8.16
N GLU A 76 8.55 -22.13 -8.53
CA GLU A 76 7.25 -22.79 -8.41
C GLU A 76 6.78 -22.90 -6.95
N ASP A 77 7.73 -23.04 -6.02
CA ASP A 77 7.47 -23.09 -4.59
C ASP A 77 6.99 -21.74 -4.06
N ASP A 78 7.48 -20.62 -4.61
CA ASP A 78 7.10 -19.27 -4.19
C ASP A 78 5.72 -18.84 -4.74
N LEU A 79 5.17 -19.60 -5.69
CA LEU A 79 3.95 -19.23 -6.41
C LEU A 79 2.75 -19.03 -5.47
N HIS A 80 2.69 -19.78 -4.36
CA HIS A 80 1.62 -19.63 -3.37
C HIS A 80 1.55 -18.21 -2.78
N THR A 81 2.69 -17.51 -2.64
CA THR A 81 2.71 -16.11 -2.15
C THR A 81 2.22 -15.10 -3.18
N LEU A 82 2.33 -15.46 -4.46
CA LEU A 82 1.90 -14.67 -5.60
C LEU A 82 0.45 -14.94 -6.00
N VAL A 83 -0.21 -15.94 -5.42
CA VAL A 83 -1.60 -16.26 -5.73
C VAL A 83 -2.49 -15.64 -4.64
N LEU A 84 -3.55 -14.94 -5.04
CA LEU A 84 -4.58 -14.55 -4.08
C LEU A 84 -5.37 -15.78 -3.66
N GLU A 85 -5.34 -16.07 -2.36
CA GLU A 85 -6.12 -17.15 -1.77
C GLU A 85 -7.62 -16.98 -2.07
N HIS A 86 -8.29 -18.10 -2.33
CA HIS A 86 -9.73 -18.09 -2.47
C HIS A 86 -10.37 -17.63 -1.16
N PRO A 87 -11.32 -16.68 -1.21
CA PRO A 87 -12.07 -16.31 -0.02
C PRO A 87 -12.78 -17.55 0.53
N SER A 88 -12.84 -17.65 1.87
CA SER A 88 -13.50 -18.77 2.55
C SER A 88 -14.97 -18.88 2.12
N GLU A 89 -15.52 -20.08 2.22
CA GLU A 89 -16.91 -20.35 1.83
C GLU A 89 -17.90 -19.41 2.55
N GLU A 90 -17.66 -19.10 3.82
CA GLU A 90 -18.45 -18.14 4.59
C GLU A 90 -18.39 -16.72 4.00
N VAL A 91 -17.21 -16.27 3.57
CA VAL A 91 -17.03 -14.96 2.93
C VAL A 91 -17.74 -14.93 1.57
N ARG A 92 -17.66 -16.01 0.80
CA ARG A 92 -18.37 -16.13 -0.49
C ARG A 92 -19.88 -16.05 -0.31
N GLN A 93 -20.44 -16.73 0.68
CA GLN A 93 -21.87 -16.69 0.99
C GLN A 93 -22.32 -15.30 1.45
N ARG A 94 -21.53 -14.62 2.29
CA ARG A 94 -21.82 -13.23 2.71
C ARG A 94 -21.80 -12.27 1.51
N LEU A 95 -20.81 -12.38 0.63
CA LEU A 95 -20.72 -11.56 -0.58
C LEU A 95 -21.90 -11.82 -1.52
N GLN A 96 -22.25 -13.08 -1.75
CA GLN A 96 -23.39 -13.44 -2.60
C GLN A 96 -24.70 -12.88 -2.04
N LYS A 97 -24.94 -13.04 -0.73
CA LYS A 97 -26.12 -12.47 -0.06
C LYS A 97 -26.21 -10.96 -0.22
N ASN A 98 -25.09 -10.24 -0.07
CA ASN A 98 -25.06 -8.79 -0.25
C ASN A 98 -25.34 -8.39 -1.71
N LEU A 99 -24.84 -9.17 -2.67
CA LEU A 99 -25.11 -8.99 -4.10
C LEU A 99 -26.59 -9.19 -4.43
N ASP A 100 -27.20 -10.25 -3.90
CA ASP A 100 -28.62 -10.55 -4.09
C ASP A 100 -29.49 -9.44 -3.48
N GLN A 101 -29.15 -8.94 -2.29
CA GLN A 101 -29.82 -7.80 -1.67
C GLN A 101 -29.70 -6.52 -2.48
N ALA A 102 -28.51 -6.22 -3.02
CA ALA A 102 -28.30 -5.04 -3.85
C ALA A 102 -29.10 -5.14 -5.17
N ARG A 103 -29.17 -6.34 -5.75
CA ARG A 103 -29.96 -6.61 -6.95
C ARG A 103 -31.46 -6.47 -6.68
N GLU A 104 -31.95 -7.02 -5.57
CA GLU A 104 -33.35 -6.83 -5.14
C GLU A 104 -33.67 -5.35 -4.91
N ALA A 105 -32.78 -4.59 -4.29
CA ALA A 105 -32.96 -3.16 -4.09
C ALA A 105 -33.03 -2.39 -5.41
N TYR A 106 -32.17 -2.75 -6.37
CA TYR A 106 -32.19 -2.19 -7.72
C TYR A 106 -33.48 -2.55 -8.46
N GLU A 107 -33.89 -3.81 -8.44
CA GLU A 107 -35.13 -4.27 -9.10
C GLU A 107 -36.38 -3.64 -8.46
N ARG A 108 -36.40 -3.45 -7.13
CA ARG A 108 -37.46 -2.70 -6.44
C ARG A 108 -37.47 -1.21 -6.81
N SER A 109 -36.30 -0.62 -7.05
CA SER A 109 -36.20 0.78 -7.50
C SER A 109 -36.68 0.96 -8.94
N GLN A 110 -36.45 -0.04 -9.80
CA GLN A 110 -36.89 -0.06 -11.20
C GLN A 110 -38.38 -0.43 -11.32
N ALA A 111 -38.91 -1.29 -10.44
CA ALA A 111 -40.32 -1.64 -10.37
C ALA A 111 -41.19 -0.58 -9.67
N GLY A 112 -40.60 0.55 -9.26
CA GLY A 112 -41.17 1.54 -8.37
C GLY A 112 -41.10 2.98 -8.89
N GLU A 113 -41.31 3.22 -10.19
CA GLU A 113 -41.81 4.53 -10.66
C GLU A 113 -43.31 4.65 -10.35
N SER A 114 -43.61 4.87 -9.07
CA SER A 114 -44.69 5.77 -8.63
C SER A 114 -44.64 5.89 -7.11
N ASN A 115 -44.24 7.07 -6.65
CA ASN A 115 -44.63 7.64 -5.36
C ASN A 115 -43.92 7.10 -4.10
N LYS A 116 -42.66 7.48 -3.92
CA LYS A 116 -42.18 7.97 -2.62
C LYS A 116 -41.36 9.22 -2.85
N GLN A 117 -42.02 10.37 -2.74
CA GLN A 117 -41.37 11.60 -2.31
C GLN A 117 -40.58 11.22 -1.04
N THR A 118 -39.27 11.05 -1.15
CA THR A 118 -38.42 11.14 0.03
C THR A 118 -38.58 12.56 0.50
N ASP A 119 -39.26 12.74 1.63
CA ASP A 119 -39.30 14.00 2.35
C ASP A 119 -37.86 14.26 2.84
N VAL A 120 -37.03 14.78 1.94
CA VAL A 120 -35.68 15.21 2.25
C VAL A 120 -35.86 16.46 3.08
N ASP A 121 -35.63 16.32 4.38
CA ASP A 121 -35.55 17.44 5.29
C ASP A 121 -34.30 18.26 4.94
N PHE A 122 -34.48 19.20 4.00
CA PHE A 122 -33.44 20.07 3.48
C PHE A 122 -32.83 20.95 4.57
N ASP A 123 -33.58 21.25 5.63
CA ASP A 123 -33.10 22.02 6.77
C ASP A 123 -32.08 21.19 7.57
N LYS A 124 -32.38 19.91 7.81
CA LYS A 124 -31.43 18.98 8.45
C LYS A 124 -30.18 18.75 7.61
N LEU A 125 -30.31 18.71 6.28
CA LEU A 125 -29.18 18.60 5.37
C LEU A 125 -28.31 19.87 5.40
N ALA A 126 -28.93 21.05 5.39
CA ALA A 126 -28.23 22.32 5.50
C ALA A 126 -27.44 22.43 6.81
N ASP A 127 -28.04 22.04 7.94
CA ASP A 127 -27.36 22.00 9.24
C ASP A 127 -26.14 21.07 9.25
N GLN A 128 -26.23 19.93 8.56
CA GLN A 128 -25.10 19.01 8.41
C GLN A 128 -23.98 19.60 7.56
N ILE A 129 -24.32 20.30 6.48
CA ILE A 129 -23.35 20.99 5.62
C ILE A 129 -22.62 22.10 6.38
N VAL A 130 -23.34 22.88 7.19
CA VAL A 130 -22.73 23.94 8.03
C VAL A 130 -21.76 23.34 9.05
N LYS A 131 -22.16 22.29 9.78
CA LYS A 131 -21.28 21.60 10.74
C LYS A 131 -20.03 20.99 10.10
N LEU A 132 -20.17 20.43 8.90
CA LEU A 132 -19.05 19.91 8.12
C LEU A 132 -18.09 21.03 7.72
N THR A 133 -18.63 22.17 7.26
CA THR A 133 -17.83 23.34 6.85
C THR A 133 -17.04 23.91 8.03
N GLU A 134 -17.66 24.03 9.21
CA GLU A 134 -16.97 24.45 10.42
C GLU A 134 -15.86 23.49 10.85
N SER A 135 -16.09 22.19 10.70
CA SER A 135 -15.10 21.16 11.02
C SER A 135 -13.90 21.22 10.06
N ILE A 136 -14.14 21.43 8.77
CA ILE A 136 -13.08 21.62 7.76
C ILE A 136 -12.23 22.84 8.11
N ASN A 137 -12.85 23.97 8.42
CA ASN A 137 -12.12 25.20 8.79
C ASN A 137 -11.23 25.00 10.02
N ARG A 138 -11.69 24.25 11.02
CA ARG A 138 -10.86 23.90 12.21
C ARG A 138 -9.67 23.02 11.84
N VAL A 139 -9.86 22.04 10.96
CA VAL A 139 -8.76 21.17 10.50
C VAL A 139 -7.71 22.00 9.76
N GLU A 140 -8.12 22.94 8.92
CA GLU A 140 -7.18 23.82 8.21
C GLU A 140 -6.39 24.74 9.15
N GLN A 141 -7.03 25.27 10.21
CA GLN A 141 -6.33 26.05 11.24
C GLN A 141 -5.29 25.20 11.98
N ASN A 142 -5.68 23.99 12.43
CA ASN A 142 -4.77 23.08 13.11
C ASN A 142 -3.58 22.69 12.22
N GLN A 143 -3.80 22.48 10.91
CA GLN A 143 -2.72 22.21 9.98
C GLN A 143 -1.72 23.38 9.89
N LYS A 144 -2.20 24.63 9.87
CA LYS A 144 -1.32 25.82 9.86
C LYS A 144 -0.47 25.91 11.13
N GLU A 145 -1.06 25.64 12.29
CA GLU A 145 -0.34 25.64 13.58
C GLU A 145 0.70 24.52 13.66
N ILE A 146 0.38 23.32 13.19
CA ILE A 146 1.34 22.21 13.13
C ILE A 146 2.52 22.57 12.23
N MET A 147 2.26 23.17 11.06
CA MET A 147 3.31 23.57 10.13
C MET A 147 4.20 24.67 10.70
N SER A 148 3.65 25.66 11.41
CA SER A 148 4.45 26.69 12.07
C SER A 148 5.33 26.10 13.17
N PHE A 149 4.79 25.20 13.99
CA PHE A 149 5.54 24.49 15.03
C PHE A 149 6.69 23.64 14.45
N LEU A 150 6.44 22.90 13.37
CA LEU A 150 7.46 22.08 12.70
C LEU A 150 8.60 22.94 12.15
N ASN A 151 8.27 24.07 11.53
CA ASN A 151 9.27 25.01 11.00
C ASN A 151 10.14 25.60 12.13
N GLN A 152 9.52 25.97 13.25
CA GLN A 152 10.25 26.48 14.42
C GLN A 152 11.14 25.41 15.04
N SER A 153 10.64 24.18 15.19
CA SER A 153 11.44 23.05 15.68
C SER A 153 12.64 22.71 14.78
N ALA A 154 12.47 22.81 13.45
CA ALA A 154 13.57 22.63 12.51
C ALA A 154 14.63 23.73 12.68
N HIS A 155 14.20 24.98 12.79
CA HIS A 155 15.10 26.12 12.99
C HIS A 155 15.88 26.03 14.31
N ASP A 156 15.24 25.59 15.40
CA ASP A 156 15.90 25.41 16.69
C ASP A 156 16.90 24.26 16.66
N ARG A 157 16.59 23.17 15.95
CA ARG A 157 17.53 22.06 15.72
C ARG A 157 18.77 22.51 14.95
N ASP A 158 18.59 23.31 13.89
CA ASP A 158 19.71 23.83 13.12
C ASP A 158 20.64 24.71 13.97
N LYS A 159 20.07 25.56 14.84
CA LYS A 159 20.85 26.35 15.80
C LYS A 159 21.63 25.48 16.77
N GLN A 160 20.99 24.45 17.34
CA GLN A 160 21.66 23.53 18.26
C GLN A 160 22.80 22.77 17.58
N GLN A 161 22.59 22.30 16.34
CA GLN A 161 23.65 21.65 15.57
C GLN A 161 24.83 22.60 15.31
N LEU A 162 24.55 23.85 14.97
CA LEU A 162 25.59 24.85 14.72
C LEU A 162 26.45 25.11 15.97
N TYR A 163 25.79 25.20 17.14
CA TYR A 163 26.46 25.36 18.43
C TYR A 163 27.36 24.16 18.75
N LEU A 164 26.85 22.93 18.62
CA LEU A 164 27.63 21.71 18.86
C LEU A 164 28.84 21.61 17.91
N VAL A 165 28.67 21.99 16.65
CA VAL A 165 29.78 22.03 15.68
C VAL A 165 30.85 23.04 16.09
N GLN A 166 30.47 24.20 16.64
CA GLN A 166 31.42 25.19 17.16
C GLN A 166 32.16 24.67 18.39
N GLU A 167 31.47 24.09 19.37
CA GLU A 167 32.11 23.49 20.55
C GLU A 167 33.10 22.38 20.17
N LEU A 168 32.72 21.50 19.24
CA LEU A 168 33.62 20.45 18.75
C LEU A 168 34.87 20.99 18.07
N LYS A 169 34.79 22.16 17.40
CA LYS A 169 35.97 22.82 16.83
C LYS A 169 36.90 23.35 17.92
N GLU A 170 36.36 23.99 18.94
CA GLU A 170 37.13 24.50 20.08
C GLU A 170 37.82 23.37 20.86
N ILE A 171 37.09 22.28 21.15
CA ILE A 171 37.66 21.08 21.81
C ILE A 171 38.80 20.50 20.96
N LYS A 172 38.60 20.34 19.64
CA LYS A 172 39.65 19.83 18.75
C LYS A 172 40.87 20.75 18.71
N LYS A 173 40.67 22.06 18.77
CA LYS A 173 41.77 23.04 18.80
C LYS A 173 42.57 22.91 20.10
N ALA A 174 41.91 22.93 21.25
CA ALA A 174 42.56 22.75 22.55
C ALA A 174 43.30 21.41 22.65
N GLN A 175 42.76 20.34 22.06
CA GLN A 175 43.41 19.04 22.03
C GLN A 175 44.68 19.02 21.16
N ARG A 176 44.70 19.77 20.05
CA ARG A 176 45.92 19.94 19.23
C ARG A 176 47.00 20.69 20.00
N GLU A 177 46.64 21.81 20.62
CA GLU A 177 47.55 22.62 21.44
C GLU A 177 48.15 21.80 22.59
N LYS A 178 47.32 21.02 23.30
CA LYS A 178 47.78 20.09 24.34
C LYS A 178 48.77 19.05 23.80
N ASN A 179 48.48 18.46 22.63
CA ASN A 179 49.35 17.46 22.03
C ASN A 179 50.70 18.05 21.56
N GLU A 180 50.71 19.30 21.10
CA GLU A 180 51.93 20.02 20.75
C GLU A 180 52.80 20.29 21.98
N ILE A 181 52.20 20.71 23.09
CA ILE A 181 52.90 20.89 24.37
C ILE A 181 53.53 19.56 24.82
N ILE A 182 52.79 18.46 24.79
CA ILE A 182 53.30 17.14 25.20
C ILE A 182 54.50 16.72 24.34
N ARG A 183 54.45 16.92 23.01
CA ARG A 183 55.59 16.62 22.13
C ARG A 183 56.81 17.50 22.45
N GLY A 184 56.60 18.78 22.77
CA GLY A 184 57.67 19.69 23.14
C GLY A 184 58.38 19.33 24.46
N PHE A 185 57.74 18.56 25.35
CA PHE A 185 58.34 18.05 26.59
C PHE A 185 59.03 16.69 26.44
N GLN A 186 58.84 15.98 25.32
CA GLN A 186 59.38 14.64 25.07
C GLN A 186 60.58 14.60 24.12
N GLY A 187 61.00 15.75 23.58
CA GLY A 187 62.23 15.93 22.80
C GLY A 187 63.24 16.77 23.55
#